data_AF-A0A933VBC0-F1
#
_entry.id   AF-A0A933VBC0-F1
#
_cell.length_a   1.000
_cell.length_b   1.000
_cell.length_c   1.000
_cell.angle_alpha   90.00
_cell.angle_beta   90.00
_cell.angle_gamma   90.00
#
_symmetry.space_group_name_H-M   'P 1'
#
loop_
_entity.id
_entity.type
_entity.pdbx_description
1 polymer ?
#
loop_
_entity_poly.entity_id
_entity_poly.type
_entity_poly.pdbx_seq_one_letter_code
_entity_poly.pdbx_strand_id
1 'polypeptide(L)'
;AGIHLILATQRPSVDVITGLIKANIPTRIAFQVSSKIDSRTILDQMGAEALLGQGDMLYLPPGTGLPVRVHGAFVSDDEVHRVVDYLKKAGPPEYIADVLSAPAAEAGDGGEGGLPDDAETDAMYDQAVQIVMQTRRPSISLVQRHLRIGYNRAARLIEAMERAGLVSSMNAAGNREVLAPDTRE
;
A
#
# COMPACT_ATOMS: atom_id res chain seq x y z
N ALA A 1 8.32 -7.86 20.17
CA ALA A 1 7.32 -6.84 19.83
C ALA A 1 5.87 -7.30 20.03
N GLY A 2 5.53 -8.60 19.86
CA GLY A 2 4.14 -9.06 20.05
C GLY A 2 3.16 -8.60 18.96
N ILE A 3 3.69 -8.12 17.83
CA ILE A 3 2.94 -7.69 16.65
C ILE A 3 2.84 -8.86 15.68
N HIS A 4 1.63 -9.15 15.19
CA HIS A 4 1.34 -10.25 14.29
C HIS A 4 0.64 -9.71 13.04
N LEU A 5 0.93 -10.28 11.87
CA LEU A 5 0.34 -9.88 10.60
C LEU A 5 -0.59 -10.96 10.08
N ILE A 6 -1.75 -10.54 9.56
CA ILE A 6 -2.66 -11.36 8.75
C ILE A 6 -2.81 -10.66 7.41
N LEU A 7 -2.35 -11.31 6.33
CA LEU A 7 -2.50 -10.81 4.97
C LEU A 7 -3.47 -11.71 4.21
N ALA A 8 -4.49 -11.13 3.59
CA ALA A 8 -5.49 -11.84 2.81
C ALA A 8 -5.62 -11.22 1.41
N THR A 9 -5.78 -12.06 0.39
CA THR A 9 -5.99 -11.64 -1.00
C THR A 9 -6.87 -12.63 -1.75
N GLN A 10 -7.68 -12.13 -2.68
CA GLN A 10 -8.39 -12.94 -3.69
C GLN A 10 -7.65 -13.02 -5.02
N ARG A 11 -6.50 -12.34 -5.14
CA ARG A 11 -5.66 -12.32 -6.35
C ARG A 11 -4.30 -12.93 -6.02
N PRO A 12 -4.18 -14.28 -5.98
CA PRO A 12 -2.94 -14.96 -5.64
C PRO A 12 -1.97 -15.00 -6.83
N SER A 13 -1.56 -13.84 -7.34
CA SER A 13 -0.54 -13.72 -8.38
C SER A 13 0.85 -13.49 -7.78
N VAL A 14 1.90 -13.77 -8.57
CA VAL A 14 3.30 -13.57 -8.16
C VAL A 14 3.61 -12.11 -7.84
N ASP A 15 2.91 -11.18 -8.50
CA ASP A 15 3.05 -9.73 -8.25
C ASP A 15 2.46 -9.31 -6.89
N VAL A 16 1.51 -10.08 -6.35
CA VAL A 16 0.87 -9.82 -5.05
C VAL A 16 1.57 -10.62 -3.95
N ILE A 17 1.75 -11.92 -4.16
CA ILE A 17 2.42 -12.83 -3.22
C ILE A 17 3.86 -13.00 -3.69
N THR A 18 4.63 -11.92 -3.52
CA THR A 18 6.02 -11.85 -3.98
C THR A 18 6.93 -12.77 -3.17
N GLY A 19 8.15 -13.02 -3.68
CA GLY A 19 9.15 -13.80 -2.96
C GLY A 19 9.50 -13.23 -1.59
N LEU A 20 9.52 -11.90 -1.42
CA LEU A 20 9.78 -11.24 -0.14
C LEU A 20 8.68 -11.53 0.90
N ILE A 21 7.41 -11.51 0.48
CA ILE A 21 6.29 -11.88 1.35
C ILE A 21 6.41 -13.36 1.75
N LYS A 22 6.63 -14.25 0.78
CA LYS A 22 6.76 -15.69 1.05
C LYS A 22 7.93 -16.02 1.97
N ALA A 23 9.05 -15.32 1.85
CA ALA A 23 10.24 -15.54 2.68
C ALA A 23 10.02 -15.19 4.15
N ASN A 24 9.11 -14.25 4.45
CA ASN A 24 8.89 -13.76 5.83
C ASN A 24 7.57 -14.27 6.46
N ILE A 25 6.70 -14.90 5.68
CA ILE A 25 5.40 -15.43 6.14
C ILE A 25 5.37 -16.94 5.89
N PRO A 26 5.85 -17.75 6.85
CA PRO A 26 5.97 -19.20 6.67
C PRO A 26 4.65 -19.94 6.85
N THR A 27 3.69 -19.37 7.59
CA THR A 27 2.37 -19.95 7.81
C THR A 27 1.40 -19.47 6.75
N ARG A 28 0.73 -20.40 6.06
CA ARG A 28 -0.14 -20.06 4.92
C ARG A 28 -1.45 -20.81 4.96
N ILE A 29 -2.50 -20.15 4.50
CA ILE A 29 -3.83 -20.73 4.31
C ILE A 29 -4.25 -20.46 2.88
N ALA A 30 -4.70 -21.50 2.18
CA ALA A 30 -5.32 -21.36 0.87
C ALA A 30 -6.75 -21.95 0.91
N PHE A 31 -7.74 -21.12 0.60
CA PHE A 31 -9.06 -21.60 0.22
C PHE A 31 -9.05 -22.05 -1.25
N GLN A 32 -10.20 -22.49 -1.77
CA GLN A 32 -10.34 -22.85 -3.17
C GLN A 32 -9.83 -21.73 -4.09
N VAL A 33 -8.96 -22.12 -5.03
CA VAL A 33 -8.41 -21.23 -6.08
C VAL A 33 -8.72 -21.78 -7.46
N SER A 34 -8.64 -20.92 -8.48
CA SER A 34 -9.04 -21.29 -9.84
C SER A 34 -8.05 -22.22 -10.54
N SER A 35 -6.78 -22.23 -10.14
CA SER A 35 -5.75 -22.99 -10.87
C SER A 35 -4.63 -23.55 -10.00
N LYS A 36 -3.94 -24.55 -10.54
CA LYS A 36 -2.70 -25.11 -9.97
C LYS A 36 -1.59 -24.07 -9.80
N ILE A 37 -1.58 -23.04 -10.66
CA ILE A 37 -0.61 -21.95 -10.61
C ILE A 37 -0.89 -21.07 -9.38
N ASP A 38 -2.15 -20.75 -9.13
CA ASP A 38 -2.58 -19.98 -7.96
C ASP A 38 -2.28 -20.75 -6.67
N SER A 39 -2.56 -22.06 -6.64
CA SER A 39 -2.23 -22.92 -5.49
C SER A 39 -0.74 -22.86 -5.17
N ARG A 40 0.12 -22.99 -6.20
CA ARG A 40 1.58 -22.88 -6.02
C ARG A 40 2.02 -21.49 -5.60
N THR A 41 1.33 -20.45 -6.06
CA THR A 41 1.69 -19.08 -5.68
C THR A 41 1.48 -18.86 -4.19
N ILE A 42 0.44 -19.47 -3.59
CA ILE A 42 0.17 -19.38 -2.15
C ILE A 42 1.00 -20.39 -1.35
N LEU A 43 0.98 -21.67 -1.71
CA LEU A 43 1.49 -22.77 -0.87
C LEU A 43 2.85 -23.32 -1.33
N ASP A 44 3.39 -22.86 -2.46
CA ASP A 44 4.52 -23.47 -3.18
C ASP A 44 4.24 -24.91 -3.67
N GLN A 45 2.98 -25.35 -3.59
CA GLN A 45 2.51 -26.66 -4.03
C GLN A 45 1.09 -26.62 -4.61
N MET A 46 0.71 -27.67 -5.34
CA MET A 46 -0.66 -27.88 -5.81
C MET A 46 -1.57 -28.41 -4.69
N GLY A 47 -2.89 -28.30 -4.88
CA GLY A 47 -3.91 -28.92 -4.05
C GLY A 47 -5.08 -28.00 -3.73
N ALA A 48 -4.85 -26.69 -3.66
CA ALA A 48 -5.90 -25.72 -3.33
C ALA A 48 -6.95 -25.60 -4.45
N GLU A 49 -6.58 -25.87 -5.69
CA GLU A 49 -7.50 -25.86 -6.84
C GLU A 49 -8.53 -27.00 -6.80
N ALA A 50 -8.29 -28.02 -5.98
CA ALA A 50 -9.17 -29.18 -5.82
C ALA A 50 -10.08 -29.08 -4.59
N LEU A 51 -10.03 -27.96 -3.86
CA LEU A 51 -10.91 -27.71 -2.73
C LEU A 51 -12.34 -27.49 -3.19
N LEU A 52 -13.30 -27.67 -2.28
CA LEU A 52 -14.74 -27.66 -2.58
C LEU A 52 -15.36 -26.26 -2.48
N GLY A 53 -14.60 -25.26 -2.05
CA GLY A 53 -15.12 -23.93 -1.72
C GLY A 53 -15.80 -23.90 -0.35
N GLN A 54 -16.61 -22.87 -0.08
CA GLN A 54 -17.44 -22.75 1.13
C GLN A 54 -16.70 -23.02 2.47
N GLY A 55 -15.46 -22.53 2.58
CA GLY A 55 -14.65 -22.68 3.79
C GLY A 55 -13.69 -23.88 3.79
N ASP A 56 -13.72 -24.74 2.78
CA ASP A 56 -12.70 -25.79 2.60
C ASP A 56 -11.34 -25.15 2.29
N MET A 57 -10.31 -25.53 3.06
CA MET A 57 -8.98 -24.92 2.99
C MET A 57 -7.83 -25.89 3.21
N LEU A 58 -6.65 -25.49 2.74
CA LEU A 58 -5.36 -26.09 3.08
C LEU A 58 -4.62 -25.15 4.03
N TYR A 59 -4.23 -25.66 5.19
CA TYR A 59 -3.42 -24.97 6.20
C TYR A 59 -1.98 -25.53 6.18
N LEU A 60 -1.01 -24.66 5.90
CA LEU A 60 0.41 -24.98 5.92
C LEU A 60 1.06 -24.33 7.16
N PRO A 61 1.34 -25.10 8.23
CA PRO A 61 2.06 -24.58 9.39
C PRO A 61 3.54 -24.33 9.07
N PRO A 62 4.24 -23.51 9.88
CA PRO A 62 5.66 -23.26 9.66
C PRO A 62 6.48 -24.54 9.90
N GLY A 63 7.52 -24.75 9.10
CA GLY A 63 8.46 -25.86 9.27
C GLY A 63 7.96 -27.23 8.78
N THR A 64 6.73 -27.34 8.26
CA THR A 64 6.27 -28.56 7.58
C THR A 64 6.24 -28.33 6.06
N GLY A 65 6.46 -29.40 5.30
CA GLY A 65 6.34 -29.37 3.83
C GLY A 65 4.99 -29.85 3.31
N LEU A 66 4.06 -30.22 4.19
CA LEU A 66 2.76 -30.77 3.83
C LEU A 66 1.64 -29.99 4.53
N PRO A 67 0.64 -29.49 3.78
CA PRO A 67 -0.51 -28.81 4.35
C PRO A 67 -1.52 -29.83 4.87
N VAL A 68 -2.28 -29.39 5.85
CA VAL A 68 -3.40 -30.12 6.43
C VAL A 68 -4.69 -29.57 5.81
N ARG A 69 -5.56 -30.45 5.34
CA ARG A 69 -6.90 -30.03 4.88
C ARG A 69 -7.80 -29.77 6.09
N VAL A 70 -8.48 -28.64 6.09
CA VAL A 70 -9.34 -28.18 7.18
C VAL A 70 -10.65 -27.65 6.60
N HIS A 71 -11.76 -27.91 7.28
CA HIS A 71 -13.04 -27.29 6.99
C HIS A 71 -13.23 -26.07 7.90
N GLY A 72 -13.22 -24.88 7.31
CA GLY A 72 -13.39 -23.62 8.03
C GLY A 72 -14.74 -23.55 8.72
N ALA A 73 -14.74 -23.02 9.94
CA ALA A 73 -15.98 -22.74 10.66
C ALA A 73 -16.75 -21.63 9.92
N PHE A 74 -18.04 -21.87 9.68
CA PHE A 74 -18.92 -20.84 9.16
C PHE A 74 -19.31 -19.88 10.28
N VAL A 75 -19.26 -18.59 9.97
CA VAL A 75 -19.80 -17.51 10.80
C VAL A 75 -20.61 -16.61 9.89
N SER A 76 -21.86 -16.35 10.28
CA SER A 76 -22.73 -15.42 9.56
C SER A 76 -22.41 -13.97 9.91
N ASP A 77 -22.76 -13.05 9.01
CA ASP A 77 -22.63 -11.61 9.28
C ASP A 77 -23.42 -11.21 10.53
N ASP A 78 -24.59 -11.81 10.77
CA ASP A 78 -25.39 -11.55 11.97
C ASP A 78 -24.66 -11.95 13.26
N GLU A 79 -23.91 -13.06 13.25
CA GLU A 79 -23.08 -13.48 14.38
C GLU A 79 -21.96 -12.47 14.65
N VAL A 80 -21.30 -11.98 13.59
CA VAL A 80 -20.28 -10.95 13.69
C VAL A 80 -20.86 -9.67 14.31
N HIS A 81 -22.00 -9.19 13.81
CA HIS A 81 -22.66 -8.00 14.34
C HIS A 81 -23.04 -8.15 15.82
N ARG A 82 -23.56 -9.32 16.22
CA ARG A 82 -23.88 -9.60 17.63
C ARG A 82 -22.65 -9.49 18.54
N VAL A 83 -21.51 -10.03 18.12
CA VAL A 83 -20.26 -9.94 18.89
C VAL A 83 -19.77 -8.50 18.95
N VAL A 84 -19.79 -7.77 17.82
CA VAL A 84 -19.40 -6.36 17.75
C VAL A 84 -20.25 -5.51 18.70
N ASP A 85 -21.57 -5.68 18.69
CA ASP A 85 -22.49 -4.93 19.55
C ASP A 85 -22.33 -5.27 21.03
N TYR A 86 -21.98 -6.51 21.35
CA TYR A 86 -21.58 -6.87 22.70
C TYR A 86 -20.29 -6.16 23.13
N LEU A 87 -19.26 -6.15 22.28
CA LEU A 87 -17.97 -5.51 22.57
C LEU A 87 -18.08 -3.99 22.75
N LYS A 88 -18.92 -3.32 21.94
CA LYS A 88 -19.18 -1.87 22.06
C LYS A 88 -19.74 -1.47 23.43
N LYS A 89 -20.37 -2.39 24.18
CA LYS A 89 -20.85 -2.12 25.54
C LYS A 89 -19.72 -1.97 26.56
N ALA A 90 -18.52 -2.49 26.26
CA ALA A 90 -17.36 -2.38 27.14
C ALA A 90 -16.76 -0.97 27.17
N GLY A 91 -17.03 -0.15 26.14
CA GLY A 91 -16.57 1.23 26.06
C GLY A 91 -16.28 1.68 24.62
N PRO A 92 -16.04 2.99 24.42
CA PRO A 92 -15.62 3.51 23.13
C PRO A 92 -14.18 3.10 22.79
N PRO A 93 -13.80 3.04 21.50
CA PRO A 93 -12.43 2.76 21.09
C PRO A 93 -11.48 3.92 21.41
N GLU A 94 -10.26 3.58 21.84
CA GLU A 94 -9.16 4.53 22.02
C GLU A 94 -8.25 4.49 20.79
N TYR A 95 -8.42 5.46 19.89
CA TYR A 95 -7.64 5.54 18.65
C TYR A 95 -6.34 6.33 18.86
N ILE A 96 -5.23 5.80 18.32
CA ILE A 96 -3.96 6.51 18.23
C ILE A 96 -3.85 7.14 16.84
N ALA A 97 -4.07 8.45 16.74
CA ALA A 97 -4.13 9.18 15.45
C ALA A 97 -2.85 9.05 14.62
N ASP A 98 -1.71 8.95 15.29
CA ASP A 98 -0.39 8.88 14.65
C ASP A 98 -0.17 7.59 13.84
N VAL A 99 -0.94 6.53 14.09
CA VAL A 99 -0.85 5.27 13.33
C VAL A 99 -1.18 5.50 11.85
N LEU A 100 -2.06 6.45 11.54
CA LEU A 100 -2.44 6.81 10.17
C LEU A 100 -1.61 7.98 9.62
N SER A 101 -0.82 8.63 10.46
CA SER A 101 0.07 9.69 10.02
C SER A 101 1.20 9.06 9.22
N ALA A 102 1.49 9.64 8.05
CA ALA A 102 2.65 9.20 7.29
C ALA A 102 3.88 9.33 8.21
N PRO A 103 4.71 8.29 8.37
CA PRO A 103 5.95 8.44 9.13
C PRO A 103 6.72 9.60 8.50
N ALA A 104 7.10 10.59 9.32
CA ALA A 104 8.09 11.57 8.92
C ALA A 104 9.27 10.77 8.39
N ALA A 105 9.68 11.04 7.14
CA ALA A 105 10.69 10.25 6.44
C ALA A 105 11.93 10.10 7.33
N GLU A 106 12.02 8.96 8.03
CA GLU A 106 13.23 8.59 8.74
C GLU A 106 14.25 8.35 7.65
N ALA A 107 15.18 9.30 7.56
CA ALA A 107 16.38 9.23 6.74
C ALA A 107 17.20 8.01 7.19
N GLY A 108 16.87 6.86 6.62
CA GLY A 108 17.59 5.60 6.75
C GLY A 108 18.66 5.51 5.68
N ASP A 109 19.85 5.93 6.07
CA ASP A 109 21.16 5.77 5.46
C ASP A 109 21.35 4.43 4.71
N GLY A 110 21.96 4.51 3.52
CA GLY A 110 22.25 3.35 2.69
C GLY A 110 22.61 3.67 1.23
N GLY A 111 23.66 4.47 1.00
CA GLY A 111 24.45 4.36 -0.23
C GLY A 111 24.52 5.59 -1.14
N GLU A 112 25.60 6.35 -0.93
CA GLU A 112 26.30 7.22 -1.88
C GLU A 112 25.61 8.50 -2.36
N GLY A 113 25.93 9.60 -1.67
CA GLY A 113 26.22 10.87 -2.34
C GLY A 113 25.39 12.08 -1.94
N GLY A 114 25.72 12.68 -0.79
CA GLY A 114 25.73 14.14 -0.63
C GLY A 114 24.42 14.87 -0.30
N LEU A 115 24.33 15.31 0.96
CA LEU A 115 23.53 16.42 1.50
C LEU A 115 21.99 16.26 1.51
N PRO A 116 21.28 16.89 2.48
CA PRO A 116 19.83 16.99 2.46
C PRO A 116 19.46 17.96 1.33
N ASP A 117 19.49 17.48 0.10
CA ASP A 117 19.26 18.35 -1.06
C ASP A 117 17.81 18.80 -1.02
N ASP A 118 17.66 20.10 -0.78
CA ASP A 118 16.40 20.81 -0.85
C ASP A 118 15.71 20.40 -2.14
N ALA A 119 14.43 20.04 -2.11
CA ALA A 119 13.79 19.64 -3.36
C ALA A 119 13.72 20.80 -4.39
N GLU A 120 14.04 22.03 -3.96
CA GLU A 120 14.33 23.20 -4.81
C GLU A 120 15.70 23.14 -5.52
N THR A 121 16.70 22.41 -5.00
CA THR A 121 18.00 22.19 -5.66
C THR A 121 18.00 20.99 -6.60
N ASP A 122 16.90 20.23 -6.68
CA ASP A 122 16.75 19.16 -7.66
C ASP A 122 16.87 19.75 -9.08
N ALA A 123 17.79 19.20 -9.89
CA ALA A 123 18.04 19.67 -11.26
C ALA A 123 16.79 19.67 -12.18
N MET A 124 15.73 18.97 -11.78
CA MET A 124 14.45 18.89 -12.50
C MET A 124 13.35 19.76 -11.87
N TYR A 125 13.62 20.50 -10.79
CA TYR A 125 12.65 21.35 -10.11
C TYR A 125 12.09 22.43 -11.03
N ASP A 126 12.94 23.23 -11.67
CA ASP A 126 12.50 24.29 -12.59
C ASP A 126 11.66 23.74 -13.75
N GLN A 127 12.04 22.58 -14.29
CA GLN A 127 11.28 21.92 -15.35
C GLN A 127 9.91 21.46 -14.86
N ALA A 128 9.84 20.91 -13.64
CA ALA A 128 8.59 20.51 -13.01
C ALA A 128 7.69 21.72 -12.76
N VAL A 129 8.23 22.83 -12.26
CA VAL A 129 7.52 24.10 -12.05
C VAL A 129 6.95 24.56 -13.40
N GLN A 130 7.77 24.59 -14.45
CA GLN A 130 7.33 25.01 -15.78
C GLN A 130 6.15 24.17 -16.30
N ILE A 131 6.22 22.84 -16.18
CA ILE A 131 5.13 21.94 -16.59
C ILE A 131 3.86 22.24 -15.80
N VAL A 132 3.97 22.40 -14.48
CA VAL A 132 2.83 22.66 -13.60
C VAL A 132 2.20 24.02 -13.91
N MET A 133 3.01 25.05 -14.13
CA MET A 133 2.54 26.39 -14.50
C MET A 133 1.85 26.39 -15.86
N GLN A 134 2.46 25.77 -16.88
CA GLN A 134 1.90 25.71 -18.24
C GLN A 134 0.58 24.94 -18.30
N THR A 135 0.51 23.82 -17.60
CA THR A 135 -0.67 22.94 -17.63
C THR A 135 -1.74 23.34 -16.60
N ARG A 136 -1.39 24.20 -15.63
CA ARG A 136 -2.21 24.55 -14.46
C ARG A 136 -2.67 23.30 -13.67
N ARG A 137 -1.91 22.20 -13.76
CA ARG A 137 -2.26 20.90 -13.18
C ARG A 137 -1.13 20.38 -12.27
N PRO A 138 -1.13 20.74 -10.98
CA PRO A 138 -0.10 20.32 -10.04
C PRO A 138 -0.34 18.89 -9.54
N SER A 139 -0.08 17.91 -10.42
CA SER A 139 -0.29 16.49 -10.14
C SER A 139 1.01 15.70 -10.23
N ILE A 140 1.24 14.83 -9.24
CA ILE A 140 2.40 13.94 -9.17
C ILE A 140 2.51 13.10 -10.46
N SER A 141 1.39 12.50 -10.91
CA SER A 141 1.38 11.66 -12.11
C SER A 141 1.69 12.43 -13.40
N LEU A 142 1.32 13.72 -13.45
CA LEU A 142 1.65 14.60 -14.57
C LEU A 142 3.16 14.84 -14.63
N VAL A 143 3.78 15.19 -13.50
CA VAL A 143 5.22 15.43 -13.38
C VAL A 143 6.00 14.15 -13.68
N GLN A 144 5.58 13.00 -13.14
CA GLN A 144 6.19 11.70 -13.44
C GLN A 144 6.24 11.41 -14.94
N ARG A 145 5.12 11.62 -15.64
CA ARG A 145 5.03 11.28 -17.08
C ARG A 145 5.88 12.21 -17.94
N HIS A 146 5.89 13.50 -17.65
CA HIS A 146 6.63 14.47 -18.45
C HIS A 146 8.14 14.37 -18.21
N LEU A 147 8.55 14.20 -16.95
CA LEU A 147 9.96 14.16 -16.58
C LEU A 147 10.54 12.74 -16.54
N ARG A 148 9.70 11.71 -16.73
CA ARG A 148 10.07 10.29 -16.68
C ARG A 148 10.79 9.91 -15.38
N ILE A 149 10.32 10.45 -14.26
CA ILE A 149 10.88 10.20 -12.92
C ILE A 149 9.97 9.30 -12.07
N GLY A 150 10.56 8.67 -11.05
CA GLY A 150 9.84 7.85 -10.08
C GLY A 150 8.86 8.66 -9.21
N TYR A 151 7.87 7.97 -8.64
CA TYR A 151 6.78 8.57 -7.86
C TYR A 151 7.27 9.44 -6.70
N ASN A 152 8.18 8.90 -5.88
CA ASN A 152 8.70 9.60 -4.70
C ASN A 152 9.44 10.89 -5.07
N ARG A 153 10.15 10.91 -6.20
CA ARG A 153 10.83 12.13 -6.67
C ARG A 153 9.82 13.17 -7.14
N ALA A 154 8.83 12.77 -7.94
CA ALA A 154 7.76 13.68 -8.38
C ALA A 154 6.92 14.22 -7.22
N ALA A 155 6.65 13.39 -6.19
CA ALA A 155 5.95 13.81 -4.99
C ALA A 155 6.72 14.91 -4.24
N ARG A 156 8.03 14.70 -4.01
CA ARG A 156 8.91 15.70 -3.37
C ARG A 156 8.95 17.02 -4.13
N LEU A 157 8.97 17.00 -5.46
CA LEU A 157 8.94 18.21 -6.29
C LEU A 157 7.61 18.98 -6.10
N ILE A 158 6.48 18.29 -6.07
CA ILE A 158 5.16 18.92 -5.82
C ILE A 158 5.06 19.47 -4.40
N GLU A 159 5.57 18.77 -3.39
CA GLU A 159 5.62 19.26 -2.00
C GLU A 159 6.53 20.48 -1.83
N ALA A 160 7.64 20.53 -2.57
CA ALA A 160 8.48 21.71 -2.61
C ALA A 160 7.78 22.91 -3.26
N MET A 161 7.01 22.69 -4.33
CA MET A 161 6.17 23.75 -4.91
C MET A 161 5.08 24.23 -3.95
N GLU A 162 4.53 23.35 -3.13
CA GLU A 162 3.58 23.72 -2.06
C GLU A 162 4.27 24.60 -1.00
N ARG A 163 5.44 24.17 -0.50
CA ARG A 163 6.22 24.95 0.47
C ARG A 163 6.64 26.31 -0.07
N ALA A 164 6.99 26.39 -1.35
CA ALA A 164 7.33 27.63 -2.04
C ALA A 164 6.11 28.51 -2.37
N GLY A 165 4.88 28.05 -2.07
CA GLY A 165 3.65 28.80 -2.33
C GLY A 165 3.23 28.87 -3.80
N LEU A 166 3.80 28.03 -4.66
CA LEU A 166 3.44 27.94 -6.08
C LEU A 166 2.15 27.12 -6.28
N VAL A 167 1.89 26.18 -5.38
CA VAL A 167 0.79 25.22 -5.43
C VAL A 167 0.08 25.18 -4.07
N SER A 168 -1.23 24.96 -4.08
CA SER A 168 -2.03 24.81 -2.85
C SER A 168 -1.71 23.51 -2.11
N SER A 169 -2.09 23.48 -0.84
CA SER A 169 -2.27 22.22 -0.14
C SER A 169 -3.30 21.35 -0.83
N MET A 170 -3.24 20.06 -0.55
CA MET A 170 -4.20 19.10 -1.07
C MET A 170 -5.58 19.36 -0.44
N ASN A 171 -6.62 19.47 -1.27
CA ASN A 171 -7.99 19.58 -0.80
C ASN A 171 -8.57 18.21 -0.39
N ALA A 172 -9.77 18.19 0.18
CA ALA A 172 -10.44 16.97 0.63
C ALA A 172 -10.69 15.94 -0.50
N ALA A 173 -10.65 16.36 -1.77
CA ALA A 173 -10.78 15.50 -2.95
C ALA A 173 -9.42 15.02 -3.50
N GLY A 174 -8.31 15.31 -2.82
CA GLY A 174 -6.97 14.90 -3.24
C GLY A 174 -6.35 15.79 -4.33
N ASN A 175 -6.96 16.93 -4.66
CA ASN A 175 -6.52 17.83 -5.72
C ASN A 175 -5.74 19.02 -5.17
N ARG A 176 -4.85 19.57 -6.00
CA ARG A 176 -4.05 20.77 -5.74
C ARG A 176 -4.31 21.80 -6.84
N GLU A 177 -4.15 23.08 -6.53
CA GLU A 177 -4.34 24.19 -7.45
C GLU A 177 -3.06 25.03 -7.57
N VAL A 178 -2.84 25.67 -8.72
CA VAL A 178 -1.68 26.57 -8.89
C VAL A 178 -2.04 27.95 -8.36
N LEU A 179 -1.26 28.44 -7.39
CA LEU A 179 -1.48 29.72 -6.71
C LEU A 179 -0.80 30.90 -7.40
N ALA A 180 0.24 30.65 -8.21
CA ALA A 180 0.92 31.70 -8.94
C ALA A 180 0.00 32.34 -10.01
N PRO A 181 0.13 33.66 -10.25
CA PRO A 181 -0.62 34.37 -11.28
C PRO A 181 -0.29 33.83 -12.68
N ASP A 182 -1.29 33.81 -13.57
CA ASP A 182 -1.12 33.36 -14.95
C ASP A 182 -0.25 34.37 -15.72
N THR A 183 0.97 33.99 -16.08
CA THR A 183 1.94 34.85 -16.80
C THR A 183 1.72 34.87 -18.32
N ARG A 184 0.55 34.44 -18.80
CA ARG A 184 0.16 34.57 -20.21
C ARG A 184 -0.35 35.99 -20.49
N GLU A 185 0.56 36.88 -20.83
CA GLU A 185 0.32 37.98 -21.80
C GLU A 185 0.86 37.58 -23.18
#